data_AF-A0A6G9YRV6-F1
#
_entry.id   AF-A0A6G9YRV6-F1
#
_cell.length_a   1.000
_cell.length_b   1.000
_cell.length_c   1.000
_cell.angle_alpha   90.00
_cell.angle_beta   90.00
_cell.angle_gamma   90.00
#
_symmetry.space_group_name_H-M   'P 1'
#
loop_
_entity.id
_entity.type
_entity.pdbx_description
1 polymer ?
#
loop_
_entity_poly.entity_id
_entity_poly.type
_entity_poly.pdbx_seq_one_letter_code
_entity_poly.pdbx_strand_id
1 'polypeptide(L)'
;MTHTTSSTPRWSRAICRAATTRPSPALCRSPIRRLRGPARRLAALSSSPIQPRYRLLLRLARRRAGPRMHPAGLRHRAWPRLPPNARPIAPTRLYRGGSSSRLPDLQRRSRALTPHAQWVPAAAPATVVVLASGTGSLLRALLDAAAAPDYPARIVAVGVDRACQAVAHAEAADIPHFTVALNDFPDRAAWDAALTKAVADHAPDLVVSAGFMKILGPSFLDQFGGRIINTHPALLPSFPGAHGVRDALAYGVRVTGSTVHLVDAGVDTGPILAQEAVPVLPDDDEATLHERIKVVERRLLAEVVAAVATRGIVSDGRKAVIPREHS
;
A
#
# COMPACT_ATOMS: atom_id res chain seq x y z
N MET A 1 -18.84 -29.99 -78.91
CA MET A 1 -17.58 -30.40 -78.24
C MET A 1 -17.96 -31.02 -76.89
N THR A 2 -17.40 -32.20 -76.57
CA THR A 2 -17.19 -32.77 -75.21
C THR A 2 -18.21 -32.52 -74.08
N HIS A 3 -18.98 -33.57 -73.74
CA HIS A 3 -19.37 -34.04 -72.38
C HIS A 3 -20.26 -33.13 -71.47
N THR A 4 -21.31 -33.57 -70.75
CA THR A 4 -21.70 -34.82 -70.02
C THR A 4 -20.87 -35.07 -68.73
N THR A 5 -21.40 -35.41 -67.54
CA THR A 5 -22.78 -35.71 -67.12
C THR A 5 -22.96 -35.50 -65.60
N SER A 6 -24.22 -35.53 -65.14
CA SER A 6 -24.69 -35.52 -63.75
C SER A 6 -24.11 -36.58 -62.79
N SER A 7 -24.16 -36.34 -61.47
CA SER A 7 -24.79 -37.29 -60.50
C SER A 7 -24.93 -36.76 -59.06
N THR A 8 -25.96 -37.24 -58.36
CA THR A 8 -26.14 -37.31 -56.88
C THR A 8 -26.93 -38.59 -56.60
N PRO A 9 -26.69 -39.37 -55.51
CA PRO A 9 -27.54 -39.21 -54.30
C PRO A 9 -27.00 -39.74 -52.92
N ARG A 10 -27.43 -39.08 -51.82
CA ARG A 10 -28.20 -39.58 -50.64
C ARG A 10 -27.94 -40.98 -49.98
N TRP A 11 -28.17 -41.06 -48.64
CA TRP A 11 -28.34 -42.26 -47.74
C TRP A 11 -27.05 -42.95 -47.20
N SER A 12 -26.97 -43.64 -46.03
CA SER A 12 -27.78 -43.73 -44.77
C SER A 12 -26.95 -44.34 -43.58
N ARG A 13 -27.61 -44.82 -42.49
CA ARG A 13 -27.07 -45.20 -41.16
C ARG A 13 -26.61 -46.68 -40.96
N ALA A 14 -25.69 -46.92 -40.02
CA ALA A 14 -25.57 -48.10 -39.11
C ALA A 14 -24.62 -47.76 -37.91
N ILE A 15 -24.71 -48.18 -36.64
CA ILE A 15 -25.63 -49.01 -35.80
C ILE A 15 -25.26 -50.51 -35.57
N CYS A 16 -24.37 -50.79 -34.60
CA CYS A 16 -24.32 -51.92 -33.61
C CYS A 16 -23.06 -51.77 -32.72
N ARG A 17 -23.00 -52.01 -31.39
CA ARG A 17 -23.24 -53.22 -30.54
C ARG A 17 -22.20 -54.35 -30.77
N ALA A 18 -21.61 -55.02 -29.76
CA ALA A 18 -21.60 -54.87 -28.29
C ALA A 18 -20.44 -55.72 -27.66
N ALA A 19 -20.56 -56.08 -26.35
CA ALA A 19 -19.66 -56.88 -25.49
C ALA A 19 -18.38 -56.16 -25.00
N THR A 20 -18.05 -55.97 -23.70
CA THR A 20 -18.19 -56.69 -22.40
C THR A 20 -17.10 -57.71 -22.08
N THR A 21 -16.20 -57.37 -21.14
CA THR A 21 -15.84 -58.21 -19.97
C THR A 21 -14.99 -57.44 -18.95
N ARG A 22 -15.13 -57.76 -17.66
CA ARG A 22 -14.14 -57.48 -16.60
C ARG A 22 -13.40 -58.79 -16.30
N PRO A 23 -12.16 -58.75 -15.79
CA PRO A 23 -12.04 -58.99 -14.35
C PRO A 23 -11.00 -58.13 -13.60
N SER A 24 -11.15 -58.14 -12.28
CA SER A 24 -10.16 -57.87 -11.24
C SER A 24 -10.32 -59.01 -10.21
N PRO A 25 -9.40 -59.27 -9.25
CA PRO A 25 -8.38 -58.35 -8.73
C PRO A 25 -6.95 -58.94 -8.60
N ALA A 26 -5.99 -58.11 -8.21
CA ALA A 26 -4.75 -58.55 -7.55
C ALA A 26 -4.32 -57.51 -6.51
N LEU A 27 -3.77 -57.95 -5.36
CA LEU A 27 -3.23 -57.03 -4.35
C LEU A 27 -1.77 -56.69 -4.65
N CYS A 28 -1.37 -55.45 -4.43
CA CYS A 28 0.03 -55.11 -4.18
C CYS A 28 0.13 -54.19 -2.95
N ARG A 29 0.76 -54.67 -1.88
CA ARG A 29 1.05 -53.90 -0.67
C ARG A 29 2.54 -53.55 -0.65
N SER A 30 2.91 -52.28 -0.81
CA SER A 30 4.27 -51.79 -0.58
C SER A 30 4.42 -51.29 0.87
N PRO A 31 5.58 -51.52 1.54
CA PRO A 31 5.68 -51.35 2.99
C PRO A 31 5.91 -49.90 3.44
N ILE A 32 5.21 -49.50 4.51
CA ILE A 32 5.45 -48.24 5.23
C ILE A 32 6.79 -48.33 5.97
N ARG A 33 7.83 -47.65 5.46
CA ARG A 33 9.13 -47.56 6.13
C ARG A 33 9.07 -46.59 7.31
N ARG A 34 8.75 -47.09 8.50
CA ARG A 34 8.86 -46.33 9.76
C ARG A 34 10.31 -45.88 9.98
N LEU A 35 10.51 -44.59 10.26
CA LEU A 35 11.67 -44.09 10.98
C LEU A 35 11.19 -43.49 12.32
N ARG A 36 11.91 -43.82 13.40
CA ARG A 36 11.67 -43.25 14.74
C ARG A 36 12.69 -42.14 14.99
N GLY A 37 12.21 -40.97 15.43
CA GLY A 37 13.03 -39.94 16.07
C GLY A 37 12.42 -39.58 17.43
N PRO A 38 13.22 -39.29 18.48
CA PRO A 38 12.71 -39.06 19.83
C PRO A 38 12.12 -37.66 20.03
N ALA A 39 11.43 -37.46 21.15
CA ALA A 39 10.64 -36.25 21.41
C ALA A 39 11.15 -35.42 22.61
N ARG A 40 10.91 -34.10 22.54
CA ARG A 40 10.86 -33.11 23.65
C ARG A 40 12.11 -32.93 24.54
N ARG A 41 12.62 -31.70 24.59
CA ARG A 41 12.26 -30.73 25.67
C ARG A 41 12.67 -29.29 25.30
N LEU A 42 12.21 -28.33 26.11
CA LEU A 42 12.40 -26.89 25.89
C LEU A 42 13.71 -26.37 26.50
N ALA A 43 14.28 -25.36 25.85
CA ALA A 43 14.89 -24.21 26.51
C ALA A 43 14.81 -23.00 25.56
N ALA A 44 14.67 -21.79 26.10
CA ALA A 44 14.75 -20.56 25.31
C ALA A 44 16.19 -20.03 25.30
N LEU A 45 16.53 -19.19 24.32
CA LEU A 45 17.09 -17.86 24.57
C LEU A 45 17.12 -17.02 23.28
N SER A 46 16.93 -15.71 23.41
CA SER A 46 17.03 -14.77 22.30
C SER A 46 18.48 -14.36 22.05
N SER A 47 18.90 -14.41 20.79
CA SER A 47 19.69 -13.34 20.15
C SER A 47 20.09 -13.75 18.73
N SER A 48 19.86 -12.86 17.76
CA SER A 48 20.54 -12.91 16.46
C SER A 48 20.91 -11.48 16.05
N PRO A 49 22.12 -11.20 15.50
CA PRO A 49 22.73 -9.88 15.61
C PRO A 49 22.44 -8.96 14.42
N ILE A 50 21.69 -7.87 14.65
CA ILE A 50 21.64 -6.74 13.71
C ILE A 50 23.01 -6.02 13.76
N GLN A 51 23.79 -6.15 12.69
CA GLN A 51 25.19 -5.70 12.66
C GLN A 51 25.36 -4.15 12.62
N PRO A 52 26.48 -3.63 13.16
CA PRO A 52 26.58 -2.20 13.50
C PRO A 52 27.13 -1.32 12.37
N ARG A 53 26.27 -0.60 11.64
CA ARG A 53 26.69 0.49 10.73
C ARG A 53 26.45 1.92 11.22
N TYR A 54 25.57 2.14 12.20
CA TYR A 54 25.17 3.49 12.65
C TYR A 54 26.12 4.20 13.64
N ARG A 55 27.27 3.62 14.02
CA ARG A 55 28.19 4.22 15.03
C ARG A 55 29.43 4.93 14.47
N LEU A 56 29.67 4.91 13.16
CA LEU A 56 30.89 5.50 12.57
C LEU A 56 30.74 6.98 12.19
N LEU A 57 29.60 7.38 11.61
CA LEU A 57 29.38 8.74 11.08
C LEU A 57 29.44 9.84 12.15
N LEU A 58 29.02 9.56 13.39
CA LEU A 58 29.07 10.52 14.50
C LEU A 58 30.46 10.71 15.14
N ARG A 59 31.50 9.97 14.71
CA ARG A 59 32.88 10.12 15.24
C ARG A 59 33.85 10.87 14.33
N LEU A 60 33.54 11.05 13.05
CA LEU A 60 34.38 11.83 12.12
C LEU A 60 34.05 13.33 12.09
N ALA A 61 32.82 13.71 12.42
CA ALA A 61 32.35 15.10 12.49
C ALA A 61 32.95 15.96 13.64
N ARG A 62 34.04 15.52 14.29
CA ARG A 62 34.72 16.23 15.39
C ARG A 62 36.24 16.40 15.22
N ARG A 63 36.81 16.13 14.04
CA ARG A 63 38.25 16.39 13.75
C ARG A 63 38.50 16.98 12.36
N ARG A 64 38.25 18.29 12.21
CA ARG A 64 38.94 19.21 11.27
C ARG A 64 38.59 20.67 11.62
N ALA A 65 39.23 21.19 12.67
CA ALA A 65 39.32 22.63 12.88
C ALA A 65 40.56 23.13 12.10
N GLY A 66 40.33 23.98 11.09
CA GLY A 66 41.35 24.66 10.30
C GLY A 66 41.20 26.19 10.43
N PRO A 67 42.22 26.98 10.06
CA PRO A 67 42.28 28.40 10.41
C PRO A 67 41.23 29.28 9.72
N ARG A 68 40.94 30.42 10.35
CA ARG A 68 39.95 31.42 9.92
C ARG A 68 40.36 32.08 8.60
N MET A 69 39.40 32.27 7.70
CA MET A 69 39.42 33.34 6.70
C MET A 69 38.35 34.38 7.03
N HIS A 70 38.66 35.67 6.83
CA HIS A 70 37.69 36.76 6.95
C HIS A 70 37.03 37.06 5.60
N PRO A 71 35.69 36.99 5.48
CA PRO A 71 34.97 37.73 4.47
C PRO A 71 34.71 39.17 4.96
N ALA A 72 35.10 40.17 4.17
CA ALA A 72 34.71 41.55 4.41
C ALA A 72 33.31 41.84 3.82
N GLY A 73 32.60 42.83 4.38
CA GLY A 73 31.59 43.56 3.61
C GLY A 73 30.17 42.97 3.48
N LEU A 74 29.59 42.39 4.55
CA LEU A 74 28.13 42.19 4.62
C LEU A 74 27.48 43.13 5.64
N ARG A 75 26.56 43.99 5.16
CA ARG A 75 25.85 44.98 5.99
C ARG A 75 24.72 44.30 6.77
N HIS A 76 24.87 44.15 8.08
CA HIS A 76 23.79 43.64 8.94
C HIS A 76 22.57 44.59 8.92
N ARG A 77 21.43 44.10 8.41
CA ARG A 77 20.13 44.65 8.80
C ARG A 77 19.86 44.25 10.25
N ALA A 78 19.60 45.23 11.11
CA ALA A 78 19.31 44.97 12.52
C ALA A 78 17.96 44.26 12.67
N TRP A 79 17.90 43.29 13.59
CA TRP A 79 16.63 42.72 14.04
C TRP A 79 15.92 43.72 14.97
N PRO A 80 14.58 43.84 14.90
CA PRO A 80 13.84 44.75 15.78
C PRO A 80 14.00 44.33 17.25
N ARG A 81 14.25 45.30 18.13
CA ARG A 81 14.34 45.07 19.58
C ARG A 81 12.94 44.86 20.17
N LEU A 82 12.84 43.95 21.13
CA LEU A 82 11.61 43.77 21.93
C LEU A 82 11.32 45.04 22.76
N PRO A 83 10.04 45.38 22.98
CA PRO A 83 9.65 46.56 23.77
C PRO A 83 10.02 46.39 25.26
N PRO A 84 10.30 47.50 25.98
CA PRO A 84 10.95 47.46 27.30
C PRO A 84 10.11 46.91 28.47
N ASN A 85 8.85 46.52 28.24
CA ASN A 85 7.89 46.16 29.29
C ASN A 85 7.68 44.65 29.48
N ALA A 86 8.59 43.81 28.99
CA ALA A 86 8.55 42.36 29.20
C ALA A 86 8.90 41.99 30.66
N ARG A 87 7.89 41.77 31.51
CA ARG A 87 8.08 41.34 32.90
C ARG A 87 8.67 39.91 32.96
N PRO A 88 9.66 39.63 33.83
CA PRO A 88 10.20 38.29 33.99
C PRO A 88 9.18 37.36 34.67
N ILE A 89 8.99 36.16 34.11
CA ILE A 89 8.23 35.10 34.76
C ILE A 89 9.10 34.47 35.84
N ALA A 90 8.67 34.55 37.11
CA ALA A 90 9.41 33.99 38.24
C ALA A 90 9.39 32.45 38.22
N PRO A 91 10.47 31.77 38.62
CA PRO A 91 10.49 30.31 38.71
C PRO A 91 9.65 29.83 39.91
N THR A 92 8.50 29.21 39.63
CA THR A 92 7.63 28.66 40.68
C THR A 92 8.31 27.52 41.46
N ARG A 93 8.13 27.53 42.78
CA ARG A 93 8.79 26.66 43.76
C ARG A 93 8.87 25.18 43.37
N LEU A 94 10.02 24.57 43.68
CA LEU A 94 10.15 23.14 43.92
C LEU A 94 9.17 22.69 45.02
N TYR A 95 8.32 21.71 44.72
CA TYR A 95 7.53 20.99 45.71
C TYR A 95 8.32 19.77 46.23
N ARG A 96 8.36 19.55 47.55
CA ARG A 96 9.07 18.42 48.17
C ARG A 96 8.21 17.80 49.27
N GLY A 97 7.95 16.50 49.15
CA GLY A 97 6.98 15.77 49.97
C GLY A 97 5.55 15.82 49.38
N GLY A 98 4.74 14.77 49.50
CA GLY A 98 5.07 13.46 50.06
C GLY A 98 3.87 12.50 50.14
N SER A 99 4.17 11.21 50.24
CA SER A 99 3.24 10.08 50.45
C SER A 99 2.24 9.71 49.34
N SER A 100 2.10 8.39 49.18
CA SER A 100 0.97 7.61 48.62
C SER A 100 -0.13 8.33 47.83
N SER A 101 -0.05 8.26 46.50
CA SER A 101 -1.24 8.03 45.66
C SER A 101 -0.88 7.04 44.55
N ARG A 102 -1.87 6.28 44.08
CA ARG A 102 -1.66 5.16 43.15
C ARG A 102 -1.29 5.69 41.78
N LEU A 103 -0.31 5.07 41.11
CA LEU A 103 -0.03 5.35 39.70
C LEU A 103 -1.33 5.17 38.89
N PRO A 104 -1.79 6.18 38.13
CA PRO A 104 -2.91 6.01 37.22
C PRO A 104 -2.54 4.95 36.19
N ASP A 105 -3.40 3.94 36.02
CA ASP A 105 -3.12 2.81 35.15
C ASP A 105 -2.94 3.26 33.69
N LEU A 106 -1.74 3.02 33.15
CA LEU A 106 -1.40 3.34 31.76
C LEU A 106 -1.98 2.32 30.77
N GLN A 107 -2.58 1.22 31.24
CA GLN A 107 -3.16 0.16 30.41
C GLN A 107 -4.60 0.42 29.91
N ARG A 108 -5.09 1.67 29.87
CA ARG A 108 -6.32 2.01 29.12
C ARG A 108 -6.30 3.41 28.47
N ARG A 109 -5.56 3.51 27.36
CA ARG A 109 -5.75 4.56 26.33
C ARG A 109 -6.04 3.99 24.94
N SER A 110 -6.88 2.96 24.89
CA SER A 110 -7.80 2.79 23.77
C SER A 110 -8.71 4.02 23.71
N ARG A 111 -8.29 5.04 22.96
CA ARG A 111 -9.10 6.23 22.67
C ARG A 111 -10.33 5.73 21.92
N ALA A 112 -11.48 5.70 22.59
CA ALA A 112 -12.70 5.16 22.02
C ALA A 112 -12.99 5.83 20.68
N LEU A 113 -13.01 5.01 19.63
CA LEU A 113 -13.55 5.41 18.34
C LEU A 113 -15.05 5.68 18.54
N THR A 114 -15.59 6.65 17.81
CA THR A 114 -16.97 7.12 18.02
C THR A 114 -18.00 6.00 17.76
N PRO A 115 -19.24 6.11 18.29
CA PRO A 115 -20.29 5.09 18.10
C PRO A 115 -20.70 4.81 16.65
N HIS A 116 -20.18 5.57 15.69
CA HIS A 116 -20.40 5.43 14.24
C HIS A 116 -19.10 5.05 13.50
N ALA A 117 -18.15 4.42 14.19
CA ALA A 117 -16.91 3.98 13.59
C ALA A 117 -17.17 2.95 12.48
N GLN A 118 -16.76 3.26 11.25
CA GLN A 118 -16.87 2.34 10.12
C GLN A 118 -15.90 1.18 10.32
N TRP A 119 -16.41 -0.05 10.26
CA TRP A 119 -15.60 -1.27 10.30
C TRP A 119 -15.63 -1.95 8.93
N VAL A 120 -14.46 -2.08 8.32
CA VAL A 120 -14.21 -2.99 7.21
C VAL A 120 -13.64 -4.28 7.80
N PRO A 121 -14.28 -5.44 7.62
CA PRO A 121 -13.80 -6.71 8.16
C PRO A 121 -12.49 -7.15 7.48
N ALA A 122 -11.81 -8.12 8.09
CA ALA A 122 -10.77 -8.88 7.41
C ALA A 122 -11.39 -9.78 6.33
N ALA A 123 -10.66 -10.03 5.24
CA ALA A 123 -11.13 -10.77 4.07
C ALA A 123 -10.10 -11.79 3.53
N ALA A 124 -9.02 -12.07 4.26
CA ALA A 124 -7.94 -12.95 3.81
C ALA A 124 -8.43 -14.35 3.37
N PRO A 125 -8.13 -14.82 2.13
CA PRO A 125 -7.34 -14.16 1.08
C PRO A 125 -8.16 -13.12 0.30
N ALA A 126 -7.90 -11.83 0.54
CA ALA A 126 -8.73 -10.74 0.03
C ALA A 126 -8.55 -10.54 -1.49
N THR A 127 -9.65 -10.31 -2.20
CA THR A 127 -9.64 -9.96 -3.62
C THR A 127 -9.34 -8.47 -3.82
N VAL A 128 -8.40 -8.15 -4.70
CA VAL A 128 -7.90 -6.79 -4.90
C VAL A 128 -7.96 -6.41 -6.38
N VAL A 129 -8.61 -5.28 -6.69
CA VAL A 129 -8.48 -4.62 -8.01
C VAL A 129 -7.50 -3.47 -7.89
N VAL A 130 -6.54 -3.38 -8.81
CA VAL A 130 -5.54 -2.29 -8.84
C VAL A 130 -5.84 -1.36 -10.01
N LEU A 131 -5.89 -0.05 -9.76
CA LEU A 131 -6.09 0.97 -10.78
C LEU A 131 -4.77 1.70 -11.08
N ALA A 132 -4.45 1.91 -12.36
CA ALA A 132 -3.19 2.53 -12.79
C ALA A 132 -3.32 3.39 -14.07
N SER A 133 -2.42 4.36 -14.21
CA SER A 133 -2.37 5.28 -15.37
C SER A 133 -0.98 5.46 -15.99
N GLY A 134 0.01 4.66 -15.59
CA GLY A 134 1.43 4.94 -15.86
C GLY A 134 2.33 3.72 -15.87
N THR A 135 3.53 3.85 -15.30
CA THR A 135 4.58 2.80 -15.36
C THR A 135 4.20 1.51 -14.61
N GLY A 136 3.22 1.56 -13.71
CA GLY A 136 2.76 0.38 -12.98
C GLY A 136 3.72 -0.13 -11.89
N SER A 137 4.74 0.64 -11.47
CA SER A 137 5.72 0.13 -10.49
C SER A 137 5.15 -0.24 -9.10
N LEU A 138 4.00 0.33 -8.73
CA LEU A 138 3.23 -0.03 -7.52
C LEU A 138 2.43 -1.32 -7.71
N LEU A 139 1.76 -1.47 -8.86
CA LEU A 139 1.15 -2.74 -9.29
C LEU A 139 2.21 -3.86 -9.31
N ARG A 140 3.39 -3.61 -9.89
CA ARG A 140 4.47 -4.60 -9.95
C ARG A 140 4.89 -5.08 -8.56
N ALA A 141 5.09 -4.16 -7.62
CA ALA A 141 5.41 -4.52 -6.24
C ALA A 141 4.30 -5.33 -5.55
N LEU A 142 3.03 -5.06 -5.85
CA LEU A 142 1.90 -5.84 -5.34
C LEU A 142 1.79 -7.23 -5.99
N LEU A 143 2.11 -7.37 -7.29
CA LEU A 143 2.19 -8.68 -7.97
C LEU A 143 3.36 -9.52 -7.43
N ASP A 144 4.54 -8.92 -7.27
CA ASP A 144 5.72 -9.57 -6.70
C ASP A 144 5.47 -10.02 -5.24
N ALA A 145 4.69 -9.26 -4.47
CA ALA A 145 4.27 -9.65 -3.12
C ALA A 145 3.19 -10.76 -3.12
N ALA A 146 2.17 -10.65 -3.97
CA ALA A 146 1.08 -11.63 -4.09
C ALA A 146 1.50 -12.98 -4.70
N ALA A 147 2.71 -13.07 -5.25
CA ALA A 147 3.34 -14.33 -5.65
C ALA A 147 3.78 -15.20 -4.44
N ALA A 148 3.89 -14.64 -3.23
CA ALA A 148 4.19 -15.41 -2.02
C ALA A 148 2.94 -16.21 -1.56
N PRO A 149 3.03 -17.54 -1.32
CA PRO A 149 1.87 -18.38 -1.00
C PRO A 149 1.10 -18.00 0.27
N ASP A 150 1.74 -17.27 1.19
CA ASP A 150 1.23 -16.78 2.47
C ASP A 150 0.77 -15.31 2.42
N TYR A 151 0.92 -14.61 1.28
CA TYR A 151 0.42 -13.24 1.13
C TYR A 151 -1.13 -13.25 1.18
N PRO A 152 -1.76 -12.48 2.09
CA PRO A 152 -3.18 -12.64 2.41
C PRO A 152 -4.13 -11.93 1.43
N ALA A 153 -3.67 -11.61 0.22
CA ALA A 153 -4.43 -10.91 -0.81
C ALA A 153 -4.09 -11.44 -2.22
N ARG A 154 -5.01 -11.29 -3.16
CA ARG A 154 -4.86 -11.72 -4.56
C ARG A 154 -5.28 -10.59 -5.48
N ILE A 155 -4.42 -10.20 -6.42
CA ILE A 155 -4.79 -9.26 -7.47
C ILE A 155 -5.70 -10.00 -8.46
N VAL A 156 -6.95 -9.56 -8.59
CA VAL A 156 -7.96 -10.23 -9.45
C VAL A 156 -8.19 -9.52 -10.77
N ALA A 157 -7.92 -8.21 -10.84
CA ALA A 157 -7.88 -7.47 -12.10
C ALA A 157 -7.07 -6.16 -11.99
N VAL A 158 -6.68 -5.63 -13.15
CA VAL A 158 -6.01 -4.33 -13.29
C VAL A 158 -6.84 -3.41 -14.20
N GLY A 159 -7.32 -2.29 -13.65
CA GLY A 159 -8.06 -1.27 -14.40
C GLY A 159 -7.17 -0.10 -14.81
N VAL A 160 -7.29 0.38 -16.05
CA VAL A 160 -6.53 1.54 -16.54
C VAL A 160 -7.41 2.59 -17.23
N ASP A 161 -7.00 3.86 -17.19
CA ASP A 161 -7.70 4.96 -17.88
C ASP A 161 -7.10 5.29 -19.27
N ARG A 162 -6.04 4.56 -19.67
CA ARG A 162 -5.26 4.77 -20.90
C ARG A 162 -4.31 3.59 -21.16
N ALA A 163 -3.82 3.48 -22.40
CA ALA A 163 -2.67 2.64 -22.72
C ALA A 163 -1.44 3.06 -21.87
N CYS A 164 -0.94 2.14 -21.04
CA CYS A 164 0.20 2.38 -20.15
C CYS A 164 0.92 1.06 -19.79
N GLN A 165 2.14 1.14 -19.27
CA GLN A 165 2.99 -0.04 -19.01
C GLN A 165 2.44 -0.98 -17.92
N ALA A 166 1.54 -0.49 -17.05
CA ALA A 166 0.83 -1.33 -16.08
C ALA A 166 0.08 -2.51 -16.73
N VAL A 167 -0.42 -2.35 -17.97
CA VAL A 167 -1.08 -3.42 -18.73
C VAL A 167 -0.13 -4.60 -18.97
N ALA A 168 1.09 -4.33 -19.45
CA ALA A 168 2.11 -5.36 -19.68
C ALA A 168 2.59 -6.03 -18.38
N HIS A 169 2.42 -5.40 -17.21
CA HIS A 169 2.67 -6.05 -15.91
C HIS A 169 1.53 -6.99 -15.49
N ALA A 170 0.28 -6.71 -15.86
CA ALA A 170 -0.85 -7.62 -15.66
C ALA A 170 -0.74 -8.84 -16.58
N GLU A 171 -0.46 -8.61 -17.87
CA GLU A 171 -0.27 -9.66 -18.89
C GLU A 171 0.88 -10.61 -18.54
N ALA A 172 2.03 -10.08 -18.10
CA ALA A 172 3.18 -10.88 -17.68
C ALA A 172 2.98 -11.62 -16.33
N ALA A 173 1.80 -11.52 -15.72
CA ALA A 173 1.40 -12.21 -14.50
C ALA A 173 0.06 -12.99 -14.66
N ASP A 174 -0.43 -13.15 -15.90
CA ASP A 174 -1.71 -13.79 -16.24
C ASP A 174 -2.94 -13.17 -15.52
N ILE A 175 -2.86 -11.88 -15.16
CA ILE A 175 -3.95 -11.15 -14.48
C ILE A 175 -4.85 -10.45 -15.51
N PRO A 176 -6.19 -10.61 -15.43
CA PRO A 176 -7.13 -9.88 -16.27
C PRO A 176 -6.94 -8.35 -16.17
N HIS A 177 -7.05 -7.66 -17.30
CA HIS A 177 -7.03 -6.20 -17.33
C HIS A 177 -8.20 -5.63 -18.14
N PHE A 178 -8.54 -4.38 -17.86
CA PHE A 178 -9.59 -3.65 -18.55
C PHE A 178 -9.24 -2.16 -18.66
N THR A 179 -9.75 -1.50 -19.70
CA THR A 179 -9.58 -0.04 -19.91
C THR A 179 -10.93 0.66 -19.82
N VAL A 180 -11.00 1.76 -19.07
CA VAL A 180 -12.15 2.69 -19.03
C VAL A 180 -11.60 4.10 -19.22
N ALA A 181 -11.35 4.49 -20.47
CA ALA A 181 -10.76 5.80 -20.75
C ALA A 181 -11.80 6.91 -20.62
N LEU A 182 -11.40 8.06 -20.05
CA LEU A 182 -12.32 9.18 -19.80
C LEU A 182 -12.95 9.75 -21.10
N ASN A 183 -12.28 9.59 -22.23
CA ASN A 183 -12.71 10.14 -23.51
C ASN A 183 -13.77 9.29 -24.21
N ASP A 184 -14.05 8.08 -23.71
CA ASP A 184 -15.01 7.14 -24.31
C ASP A 184 -16.47 7.41 -23.86
N PHE A 185 -16.67 8.40 -22.97
CA PHE A 185 -17.93 8.71 -22.31
C PHE A 185 -18.33 10.18 -22.51
N PRO A 186 -19.64 10.50 -22.55
CA PRO A 186 -20.12 11.86 -22.82
C PRO A 186 -19.80 12.86 -21.68
N ASP A 187 -19.67 12.36 -20.45
CA ASP A 187 -19.40 13.17 -19.26
C ASP A 187 -18.71 12.37 -18.15
N ARG A 188 -18.37 13.06 -17.05
CA ARG A 188 -17.63 12.48 -15.92
C ARG A 188 -18.44 11.47 -15.11
N ALA A 189 -19.76 11.64 -14.99
CA ALA A 189 -20.63 10.74 -14.24
C ALA A 189 -20.88 9.43 -15.01
N ALA A 190 -21.03 9.51 -16.34
CA ALA A 190 -21.07 8.34 -17.21
C ALA A 190 -19.79 7.49 -17.12
N TRP A 191 -18.61 8.14 -17.17
CA TRP A 191 -17.32 7.47 -16.93
C TRP A 191 -17.21 6.88 -15.52
N ASP A 192 -17.65 7.61 -14.49
CA ASP A 192 -17.57 7.17 -13.10
C ASP A 192 -18.42 5.93 -12.85
N ALA A 193 -19.67 5.92 -13.35
CA ALA A 193 -20.56 4.76 -13.31
C ALA A 193 -19.98 3.55 -14.09
N ALA A 194 -19.34 3.79 -15.24
CA ALA A 194 -18.71 2.73 -16.03
C ALA A 194 -17.47 2.13 -15.34
N LEU A 195 -16.60 2.95 -14.76
CA LEU A 195 -15.45 2.49 -13.97
C LEU A 195 -15.91 1.74 -12.71
N THR A 196 -16.93 2.27 -12.04
CA THR A 196 -17.59 1.66 -10.88
C THR A 196 -18.08 0.26 -11.22
N LYS A 197 -18.84 0.11 -12.33
CA LYS A 197 -19.28 -1.21 -12.81
C LYS A 197 -18.12 -2.13 -13.18
N ALA A 198 -17.12 -1.65 -13.93
CA ALA A 198 -15.99 -2.48 -14.36
C ALA A 198 -15.21 -3.05 -13.17
N VAL A 199 -15.02 -2.27 -12.10
CA VAL A 199 -14.44 -2.75 -10.84
C VAL A 199 -15.40 -3.70 -10.10
N ALA A 200 -16.71 -3.40 -10.08
CA ALA A 200 -17.72 -4.22 -9.40
C ALA A 200 -17.89 -5.62 -10.00
N ASP A 201 -17.72 -5.77 -11.31
CA ASP A 201 -17.80 -7.06 -12.02
C ASP A 201 -16.71 -8.06 -11.57
N HIS A 202 -15.64 -7.59 -10.92
CA HIS A 202 -14.60 -8.41 -10.28
C HIS A 202 -14.84 -8.66 -8.78
N ALA A 203 -15.92 -8.13 -8.22
CA ALA A 203 -16.35 -8.25 -6.82
C ALA A 203 -15.27 -8.04 -5.73
N PRO A 204 -14.42 -6.99 -5.80
CA PRO A 204 -13.29 -6.83 -4.89
C PRO A 204 -13.66 -6.55 -3.43
N ASP A 205 -12.90 -7.15 -2.53
CA ASP A 205 -12.81 -6.78 -1.12
C ASP A 205 -12.13 -5.42 -0.95
N LEU A 206 -11.06 -5.17 -1.73
CA LEU A 206 -10.23 -3.95 -1.69
C LEU A 206 -9.98 -3.39 -3.10
N VAL A 207 -9.90 -2.05 -3.18
CA VAL A 207 -9.41 -1.35 -4.38
C VAL A 207 -8.11 -0.64 -4.03
N VAL A 208 -7.09 -0.75 -4.88
CA VAL A 208 -5.86 0.06 -4.77
C VAL A 208 -5.81 1.05 -5.92
N SER A 209 -5.91 2.36 -5.63
CA SER A 209 -5.82 3.44 -6.63
C SER A 209 -4.42 4.04 -6.75
N ALA A 210 -3.43 3.45 -6.07
CA ALA A 210 -2.05 3.95 -5.97
C ALA A 210 -1.35 3.95 -7.35
N GLY A 211 -1.33 5.12 -8.00
CA GLY A 211 -0.83 5.30 -9.38
C GLY A 211 -1.92 5.53 -10.43
N PHE A 212 -3.18 5.70 -10.04
CA PHE A 212 -4.30 6.10 -10.91
C PHE A 212 -4.46 7.62 -10.94
N MET A 213 -4.40 8.22 -12.13
CA MET A 213 -4.32 9.68 -12.32
C MET A 213 -5.70 10.33 -12.56
N LYS A 214 -6.73 9.83 -11.86
CA LYS A 214 -8.12 10.29 -11.95
C LYS A 214 -8.78 10.27 -10.57
N ILE A 215 -9.36 11.40 -10.15
CA ILE A 215 -10.16 11.51 -8.93
C ILE A 215 -11.39 10.61 -9.06
N LEU A 216 -11.60 9.66 -8.16
CA LEU A 216 -12.76 8.76 -8.15
C LEU A 216 -14.04 9.56 -7.82
N GLY A 217 -15.15 9.27 -8.50
CA GLY A 217 -16.40 10.03 -8.36
C GLY A 217 -17.37 9.42 -7.33
N PRO A 218 -18.55 10.05 -7.16
CA PRO A 218 -19.51 9.65 -6.13
C PRO A 218 -19.97 8.19 -6.24
N SER A 219 -20.24 7.69 -7.45
CA SER A 219 -20.70 6.30 -7.66
C SER A 219 -19.66 5.29 -7.15
N PHE A 220 -18.38 5.61 -7.39
CA PHE A 220 -17.27 4.76 -6.98
C PHE A 220 -17.05 4.82 -5.46
N LEU A 221 -17.18 6.00 -4.87
CA LEU A 221 -17.04 6.22 -3.43
C LEU A 221 -18.21 5.64 -2.63
N ASP A 222 -19.43 5.67 -3.16
CA ASP A 222 -20.61 5.07 -2.55
C ASP A 222 -20.54 3.53 -2.54
N GLN A 223 -19.98 2.91 -3.59
CA GLN A 223 -19.84 1.44 -3.65
C GLN A 223 -18.59 0.91 -2.91
N PHE A 224 -17.45 1.58 -3.03
CA PHE A 224 -16.16 1.09 -2.53
C PHE A 224 -15.61 1.87 -1.32
N GLY A 225 -16.34 2.88 -0.81
CA GLY A 225 -15.95 3.71 0.32
C GLY A 225 -15.45 2.92 1.53
N GLY A 226 -14.36 3.42 2.15
CA GLY A 226 -13.66 2.73 3.24
C GLY A 226 -12.76 1.55 2.79
N ARG A 227 -12.87 1.07 1.55
CA ARG A 227 -12.12 -0.08 0.99
C ARG A 227 -11.13 0.30 -0.11
N ILE A 228 -11.06 1.58 -0.47
CA ILE A 228 -10.13 2.13 -1.47
C ILE A 228 -8.87 2.63 -0.77
N ILE A 229 -7.72 2.05 -1.09
CA ILE A 229 -6.40 2.40 -0.58
C ILE A 229 -5.62 3.19 -1.65
N ASN A 230 -5.02 4.30 -1.25
CA ASN A 230 -4.15 5.11 -2.10
C ASN A 230 -2.80 5.39 -1.42
N THR A 231 -1.79 5.76 -2.22
CA THR A 231 -0.51 6.28 -1.72
C THR A 231 -0.27 7.71 -2.18
N HIS A 232 0.51 8.44 -1.38
CA HIS A 232 0.95 9.79 -1.69
C HIS A 232 2.43 9.97 -1.35
N PRO A 233 3.27 10.53 -2.24
CA PRO A 233 4.71 10.69 -2.04
C PRO A 233 5.08 11.92 -1.17
N ALA A 234 4.33 12.14 -0.09
CA ALA A 234 4.70 13.07 0.99
C ALA A 234 4.10 12.61 2.34
N LEU A 235 4.54 13.23 3.44
CA LEU A 235 3.91 13.07 4.76
C LEU A 235 2.68 13.99 4.90
N LEU A 236 1.51 13.49 4.49
CA LEU A 236 0.22 14.17 4.64
C LEU A 236 -0.02 14.58 6.11
N PRO A 237 -0.57 15.78 6.37
CA PRO A 237 -1.20 16.71 5.43
C PRO A 237 -0.22 17.66 4.68
N SER A 238 1.09 17.42 4.72
CA SER A 238 2.08 18.22 4.00
C SER A 238 2.08 17.87 2.51
N PHE A 239 2.20 18.88 1.64
CA PHE A 239 2.39 18.76 0.19
C PHE A 239 1.37 17.84 -0.54
N PRO A 240 0.05 17.99 -0.36
CA PRO A 240 -0.96 17.23 -1.09
C PRO A 240 -1.02 17.60 -2.57
N GLY A 241 -1.61 16.72 -3.39
CA GLY A 241 -1.79 16.92 -4.83
C GLY A 241 -0.59 16.48 -5.69
N ALA A 242 -0.75 16.61 -7.00
CA ALA A 242 0.10 15.98 -8.01
C ALA A 242 1.59 16.39 -8.04
N HIS A 243 2.05 17.28 -7.17
CA HIS A 243 3.41 17.85 -7.15
C HIS A 243 4.12 17.71 -5.79
N GLY A 244 3.63 16.86 -4.87
CA GLY A 244 4.13 16.78 -3.49
C GLY A 244 5.65 16.64 -3.31
N VAL A 245 6.33 15.92 -4.21
CA VAL A 245 7.81 15.78 -4.18
C VAL A 245 8.51 17.09 -4.57
N ARG A 246 8.06 17.73 -5.66
CA ARG A 246 8.55 19.02 -6.15
C ARG A 246 8.37 20.10 -5.08
N ASP A 247 7.20 20.13 -4.45
CA ASP A 247 6.84 21.15 -3.47
C ASP A 247 7.64 20.96 -2.16
N ALA A 248 7.92 19.72 -1.75
CA ALA A 248 8.80 19.43 -0.62
C ALA A 248 10.24 19.92 -0.87
N LEU A 249 10.78 19.72 -2.08
CA LEU A 249 12.10 20.23 -2.49
C LEU A 249 12.12 21.76 -2.57
N ALA A 250 11.12 22.38 -3.19
CA ALA A 250 11.01 23.83 -3.31
C ALA A 250 10.87 24.54 -1.95
N TYR A 251 10.22 23.88 -0.98
CA TYR A 251 10.15 24.34 0.42
C TYR A 251 11.47 24.12 1.20
N GLY A 252 12.34 23.23 0.73
CA GLY A 252 13.64 22.94 1.35
C GLY A 252 13.55 22.11 2.65
N VAL A 253 12.54 21.25 2.80
CA VAL A 253 12.45 20.35 3.96
C VAL A 253 13.63 19.37 3.99
N ARG A 254 13.96 18.85 5.18
CA ARG A 254 14.98 17.79 5.35
C ARG A 254 14.39 16.39 5.56
N VAL A 255 13.07 16.31 5.72
CA VAL A 255 12.28 15.08 5.84
C VAL A 255 10.98 15.27 5.07
N THR A 256 10.69 14.33 4.17
CA THR A 256 9.38 14.10 3.58
C THR A 256 9.01 12.63 3.87
N GLY A 257 8.25 11.94 3.02
CA GLY A 257 7.95 10.53 3.21
C GLY A 257 6.95 9.97 2.21
N SER A 258 6.39 8.82 2.55
CA SER A 258 5.22 8.25 1.88
C SER A 258 4.07 8.16 2.89
N THR A 259 2.85 8.42 2.42
CA THR A 259 1.61 8.14 3.17
C THR A 259 0.79 7.09 2.43
N VAL A 260 0.24 6.12 3.16
CA VAL A 260 -0.82 5.23 2.68
C VAL A 260 -2.11 5.59 3.42
N HIS A 261 -3.19 5.84 2.68
CA HIS A 261 -4.46 6.31 3.23
C HIS A 261 -5.66 5.69 2.53
N LEU A 262 -6.83 5.79 3.17
CA LEU A 262 -8.11 5.56 2.52
C LEU A 262 -8.50 6.78 1.66
N VAL A 263 -9.11 6.54 0.50
CA VAL A 263 -9.68 7.59 -0.35
C VAL A 263 -11.02 8.05 0.19
N ASP A 264 -11.26 9.36 0.15
CA ASP A 264 -12.56 10.01 0.39
C ASP A 264 -12.93 10.93 -0.78
N ALA A 265 -13.93 11.80 -0.62
CA ALA A 265 -14.37 12.72 -1.67
C ALA A 265 -13.43 13.92 -1.94
N GLY A 266 -12.30 14.02 -1.20
CA GLY A 266 -11.30 15.06 -1.41
C GLY A 266 -9.99 14.51 -2.01
N VAL A 267 -9.00 15.39 -2.14
CA VAL A 267 -7.67 15.04 -2.63
C VAL A 267 -6.73 14.89 -1.44
N ASP A 268 -6.21 13.69 -1.24
CA ASP A 268 -5.26 13.31 -0.19
C ASP A 268 -5.72 13.63 1.26
N THR A 269 -7.04 13.73 1.45
CA THR A 269 -7.69 14.11 2.71
C THR A 269 -8.04 12.94 3.62
N GLY A 270 -8.25 11.75 3.08
CA GLY A 270 -8.87 10.63 3.80
C GLY A 270 -8.06 9.99 4.92
N PRO A 271 -8.65 9.02 5.64
CA PRO A 271 -8.03 8.40 6.82
C PRO A 271 -6.68 7.73 6.55
N ILE A 272 -5.63 8.23 7.22
CA ILE A 272 -4.26 7.68 7.13
C ILE A 272 -4.22 6.28 7.75
N LEU A 273 -3.64 5.31 7.03
CA LEU A 273 -3.41 3.93 7.44
C LEU A 273 -1.97 3.71 7.92
N ALA A 274 -1.00 4.26 7.18
CA ALA A 274 0.43 4.21 7.55
C ALA A 274 1.21 5.40 6.95
N GLN A 275 2.35 5.73 7.57
CA GLN A 275 3.30 6.73 7.08
C GLN A 275 4.73 6.28 7.37
N GLU A 276 5.65 6.59 6.47
CA GLU A 276 7.09 6.42 6.70
C GLU A 276 7.87 7.63 6.19
N ALA A 277 8.84 8.08 7.00
CA ALA A 277 9.64 9.27 6.74
C ALA A 277 10.85 8.97 5.85
N VAL A 278 11.08 9.83 4.87
CA VAL A 278 12.18 9.74 3.89
C VAL A 278 13.06 11.00 4.01
N PRO A 279 14.39 10.87 4.16
CA PRO A 279 15.29 12.02 4.22
C PRO A 279 15.42 12.69 2.84
N VAL A 280 15.42 14.03 2.86
CA VAL A 280 15.80 14.86 1.71
C VAL A 280 17.27 15.24 1.89
N LEU A 281 18.11 14.86 0.93
CA LEU A 281 19.55 15.09 0.94
C LEU A 281 19.88 16.51 0.43
N PRO A 282 21.10 17.03 0.66
CA PRO A 282 21.47 18.38 0.20
C PRO A 282 21.44 18.54 -1.32
N ASP A 283 21.75 17.47 -2.04
CA ASP A 283 21.98 17.45 -3.50
C ASP A 283 20.87 16.69 -4.26
N ASP A 284 19.69 16.53 -3.65
CA ASP A 284 18.52 15.90 -4.29
C ASP A 284 17.92 16.80 -5.39
N ASP A 285 17.59 16.17 -6.52
CA ASP A 285 16.61 16.67 -7.49
C ASP A 285 15.27 15.93 -7.33
N GLU A 286 14.27 16.31 -8.14
CA GLU A 286 12.95 15.69 -8.06
C GLU A 286 12.98 14.19 -8.39
N ALA A 287 13.80 13.75 -9.35
CA ALA A 287 13.87 12.35 -9.75
C ALA A 287 14.50 11.44 -8.67
N THR A 288 15.61 11.89 -8.09
CA THR A 288 16.37 11.17 -7.06
C THR A 288 15.63 11.09 -5.73
N LEU A 289 14.94 12.16 -5.32
CA LEU A 289 14.05 12.12 -4.17
C LEU A 289 12.82 11.23 -4.46
N HIS A 290 12.20 11.35 -5.63
CA HIS A 290 10.99 10.59 -5.98
C HIS A 290 11.25 9.08 -6.00
N GLU A 291 12.35 8.57 -6.57
CA GLU A 291 12.65 7.13 -6.46
C GLU A 291 12.98 6.69 -5.02
N ARG A 292 13.60 7.54 -4.20
CA ARG A 292 13.80 7.21 -2.78
C ARG A 292 12.47 7.06 -2.03
N ILE A 293 11.50 7.93 -2.34
CA ILE A 293 10.15 7.82 -1.80
C ILE A 293 9.44 6.57 -2.34
N LYS A 294 9.48 6.31 -3.65
CA LYS A 294 8.86 5.12 -4.26
C LYS A 294 9.40 3.79 -3.73
N VAL A 295 10.68 3.70 -3.35
CA VAL A 295 11.24 2.50 -2.70
C VAL A 295 10.51 2.21 -1.37
N VAL A 296 10.23 3.25 -0.59
CA VAL A 296 9.45 3.13 0.65
C VAL A 296 7.97 2.87 0.34
N GLU A 297 7.38 3.64 -0.56
CA GLU A 297 5.97 3.57 -0.97
C GLU A 297 5.57 2.16 -1.46
N ARG A 298 6.36 1.57 -2.37
CA ARG A 298 6.14 0.22 -2.92
C ARG A 298 6.06 -0.85 -1.82
N ARG A 299 6.97 -0.80 -0.84
CA ARG A 299 6.98 -1.72 0.30
C ARG A 299 5.82 -1.43 1.27
N LEU A 300 5.64 -0.17 1.65
CA LEU A 300 4.64 0.26 2.63
C LEU A 300 3.21 -0.04 2.14
N LEU A 301 2.95 0.12 0.84
CA LEU A 301 1.68 -0.27 0.22
C LEU A 301 1.42 -1.78 0.33
N ALA A 302 2.41 -2.62 -0.01
CA ALA A 302 2.26 -4.08 0.09
C ALA A 302 2.07 -4.55 1.54
N GLU A 303 2.79 -3.96 2.50
CA GLU A 303 2.62 -4.21 3.93
C GLU A 303 1.23 -3.78 4.42
N VAL A 304 0.71 -2.62 3.98
CA VAL A 304 -0.63 -2.15 4.35
C VAL A 304 -1.73 -2.99 3.71
N VAL A 305 -1.64 -3.37 2.44
CA VAL A 305 -2.62 -4.25 1.79
C VAL A 305 -2.70 -5.59 2.50
N ALA A 306 -1.56 -6.20 2.84
CA ALA A 306 -1.53 -7.44 3.61
C ALA A 306 -2.12 -7.26 5.03
N ALA A 307 -1.75 -6.17 5.71
CA ALA A 307 -2.24 -5.84 7.04
C ALA A 307 -3.76 -5.64 7.08
N VAL A 308 -4.33 -4.94 6.09
CA VAL A 308 -5.77 -4.72 5.93
C VAL A 308 -6.49 -6.02 5.60
N ALA A 309 -5.99 -6.82 4.66
CA ALA A 309 -6.62 -8.09 4.28
C ALA A 309 -6.76 -9.06 5.46
N THR A 310 -5.74 -9.17 6.32
CA THR A 310 -5.75 -10.06 7.49
C THR A 310 -6.51 -9.50 8.70
N ARG A 311 -6.58 -8.17 8.89
CA ARG A 311 -7.03 -7.57 10.16
C ARG A 311 -8.17 -6.55 10.04
N GLY A 312 -8.56 -6.18 8.82
CA GLY A 312 -9.58 -5.17 8.55
C GLY A 312 -9.13 -3.74 8.89
N ILE A 313 -10.09 -2.81 8.86
CA ILE A 313 -9.89 -1.40 9.23
C ILE A 313 -11.03 -0.97 10.14
N VAL A 314 -10.74 -0.22 11.20
CA VAL A 314 -11.74 0.55 11.94
C VAL A 314 -11.42 2.04 11.78
N SER A 315 -12.40 2.86 11.38
CA SER A 315 -12.22 4.30 11.15
C SER A 315 -13.27 5.16 11.85
N ASP A 316 -12.84 6.29 12.42
CA ASP A 316 -13.74 7.34 12.95
C ASP A 316 -14.13 8.41 11.92
N GLY A 317 -13.96 8.12 10.62
CA GLY A 317 -14.19 9.04 9.51
C GLY A 317 -13.01 9.97 9.21
N ARG A 318 -12.08 10.21 10.15
CA ARG A 318 -10.82 10.93 9.88
C ARG A 318 -9.56 10.14 10.20
N LYS A 319 -9.59 9.26 11.20
CA LYS A 319 -8.49 8.36 11.56
C LYS A 319 -8.89 6.94 11.20
N ALA A 320 -7.94 6.16 10.71
CA ALA A 320 -8.09 4.72 10.56
C ALA A 320 -7.10 4.00 11.49
N VAL A 321 -7.47 2.80 11.91
CA VAL A 321 -6.61 1.88 12.66
C VAL A 321 -6.79 0.50 12.04
N ILE A 322 -5.69 -0.10 11.61
CA ILE A 322 -5.64 -1.55 11.35
C ILE A 322 -5.50 -2.24 12.71
N PRO A 323 -6.49 -3.02 13.19
CA PRO A 323 -6.44 -3.66 14.50
C PRO A 323 -5.16 -4.47 14.71
N ARG A 324 -4.64 -4.51 15.93
CA ARG A 324 -3.58 -5.48 16.29
C ARG A 324 -4.18 -6.87 16.38
N GLU A 325 -3.34 -7.88 16.20
CA GLU A 325 -3.70 -9.27 16.47
C GLU A 325 -4.13 -9.41 17.94
N HIS A 326 -5.20 -10.17 18.18
CA HIS A 326 -5.62 -10.53 19.53
C HIS A 326 -4.65 -11.58 20.07
N SER A 327 -3.91 -11.22 21.12
CA SER A 327 -2.93 -12.08 21.83
C SER A 327 -3.61 -12.95 22.89
#